data_AF-A0A7C1WB23-F1
#
_entry.id   AF-A0A7C1WB23-F1
#
_cell.length_a   1.000
_cell.length_b   1.000
_cell.length_c   1.000
_cell.angle_alpha   90.00
_cell.angle_beta   90.00
_cell.angle_gamma   90.00
#
_symmetry.space_group_name_H-M   'P 1'
#
loop_
_entity.id
_entity.type
_entity.pdbx_description
1 polymer ?
#
loop_
_entity_poly.entity_id
_entity_poly.type
_entity_poly.pdbx_seq_one_letter_code
_entity_poly.pdbx_strand_id
1 'polypeptide(L)'
;MTTLVLNVDRDNDFGRKTKIKSPIIGIENNLLAAQGLGESDPEDSDLNAIFSAISVYKTLLAQGKDVEIATICGDINVGIKSDEILAKQLEEVIKITKAEDVILITDGAEDEYILPIVQSRIKITSIHRVSVKQSKHLEDTYYRILKILDDEKVQKQFILPIALVLIVWAFFVLLGMTSSGLGAILLTLGIYLLIRVFRWERNISRLIGEIK
;
A
#
# COMPACT_ATOMS: atom_id res chain seq x y z
N MET A 1 -27.98 -22.34 15.73
CA MET A 1 -26.68 -21.66 15.73
C MET A 1 -26.51 -20.97 14.41
N THR A 2 -26.78 -19.67 14.42
CA THR A 2 -26.64 -18.80 13.25
C THR A 2 -25.23 -18.20 13.28
N THR A 3 -24.46 -18.41 12.22
CA THR A 3 -23.11 -17.84 12.06
C THR A 3 -23.21 -16.56 11.23
N LEU A 4 -22.64 -15.46 11.72
CA LEU A 4 -22.49 -14.22 10.97
C LEU A 4 -21.16 -14.21 10.20
N VAL A 5 -21.19 -13.98 8.89
CA VAL A 5 -20.01 -13.58 8.13
C VAL A 5 -19.95 -12.07 8.14
N LEU A 6 -18.98 -11.49 8.85
CA LEU A 6 -18.89 -10.04 9.06
C LEU A 6 -17.68 -9.49 8.33
N ASN A 7 -17.91 -8.62 7.36
CA ASN A 7 -16.87 -7.76 6.80
C ASN A 7 -16.78 -6.44 7.58
N VAL A 8 -15.58 -5.93 7.78
CA VAL A 8 -15.34 -4.67 8.50
C VAL A 8 -14.46 -3.77 7.63
N ASP A 9 -14.86 -2.51 7.52
CA ASP A 9 -14.04 -1.40 7.00
C ASP A 9 -13.95 -0.35 8.12
N ARG A 10 -12.77 -0.19 8.73
CA ARG A 10 -12.64 0.68 9.90
C ARG A 10 -12.56 2.18 9.58
N ASP A 11 -12.08 2.56 8.40
CA ASP A 11 -11.88 3.99 8.04
C ASP A 11 -13.01 4.58 7.19
N ASN A 12 -14.01 3.75 6.85
CA ASN A 12 -15.20 4.12 6.09
C ASN A 12 -14.85 4.63 4.69
N ASP A 13 -13.77 4.14 4.10
CA ASP A 13 -13.43 4.37 2.70
C ASP A 13 -14.54 3.87 1.78
N PHE A 14 -15.14 2.71 2.09
CA PHE A 14 -16.32 2.20 1.40
C PHE A 14 -17.47 3.23 1.38
N GLY A 15 -17.86 3.73 2.56
CA GLY A 15 -19.01 4.62 2.70
C GLY A 15 -18.77 5.99 2.05
N ARG A 16 -17.52 6.46 2.08
CA ARG A 16 -17.09 7.70 1.43
C ARG A 16 -17.20 7.61 -0.10
N LYS A 17 -16.76 6.48 -0.68
CA LYS A 17 -16.70 6.28 -2.15
C LYS A 17 -18.08 5.98 -2.74
N THR A 18 -18.88 5.16 -2.06
CA THR A 18 -20.16 4.65 -2.59
C THR A 18 -21.39 5.44 -2.14
N LYS A 19 -21.29 6.24 -1.06
CA LYS A 19 -22.42 6.89 -0.36
C LYS A 19 -23.47 5.91 0.19
N ILE A 20 -23.15 4.62 0.26
CA ILE A 20 -24.00 3.59 0.86
C ILE A 20 -23.79 3.65 2.38
N LYS A 21 -24.89 3.61 3.14
CA LYS A 21 -24.84 3.65 4.61
C LYS A 21 -24.67 2.25 5.18
N SER A 22 -23.78 2.14 6.17
CA SER A 22 -23.62 0.96 7.02
C SER A 22 -24.52 1.06 8.28
N PRO A 23 -24.91 -0.08 8.89
CA PRO A 23 -24.55 -1.45 8.53
C PRO A 23 -25.30 -1.97 7.31
N ILE A 24 -24.64 -2.82 6.51
CA ILE A 24 -25.19 -3.42 5.30
C ILE A 24 -25.49 -4.89 5.61
N ILE A 25 -26.75 -5.22 5.81
CA ILE A 25 -27.18 -6.57 6.25
C ILE A 25 -27.81 -7.32 5.09
N GLY A 26 -27.46 -8.59 4.93
CA GLY A 26 -28.05 -9.50 3.94
C GLY A 26 -27.28 -9.56 2.62
N ILE A 27 -27.40 -10.71 1.94
CA ILE A 27 -26.59 -11.03 0.75
C ILE A 27 -26.83 -10.09 -0.43
N GLU A 28 -28.08 -9.72 -0.70
CA GLU A 28 -28.42 -8.84 -1.82
C GLU A 28 -27.85 -7.43 -1.62
N ASN A 29 -27.96 -6.90 -0.40
CA ASN A 29 -27.42 -5.58 -0.06
C ASN A 29 -25.88 -5.56 -0.13
N ASN A 30 -25.21 -6.64 0.30
CA ASN A 30 -23.76 -6.75 0.20
C ASN A 30 -23.28 -6.89 -1.26
N LEU A 31 -24.06 -7.57 -2.12
CA LEU A 31 -23.77 -7.64 -3.56
C LEU A 31 -23.90 -6.26 -4.23
N LEU A 32 -24.97 -5.52 -3.93
CA LEU A 32 -25.17 -4.16 -4.44
C LEU A 32 -24.08 -3.20 -3.94
N ALA A 33 -23.68 -3.34 -2.68
CA ALA A 33 -22.57 -2.60 -2.08
C ALA A 33 -21.24 -2.86 -2.82
N ALA A 34 -20.90 -4.13 -3.04
CA ALA A 34 -19.71 -4.52 -3.79
C ALA A 34 -19.76 -3.99 -5.23
N GLN A 35 -20.91 -4.07 -5.90
CA GLN A 35 -21.08 -3.52 -7.25
C GLN A 35 -20.84 -2.00 -7.26
N GLY A 36 -21.46 -1.26 -6.33
CA GLY A 36 -21.29 0.18 -6.22
C GLY A 36 -19.83 0.58 -5.95
N LEU A 37 -19.13 -0.16 -5.08
CA LEU A 37 -17.71 0.08 -4.85
C LEU A 37 -16.90 -0.21 -6.10
N GLY A 38 -17.12 -1.36 -6.76
CA GLY A 38 -16.39 -1.73 -7.98
C GLY A 38 -16.63 -0.77 -9.16
N GLU A 39 -17.78 -0.11 -9.24
CA GLU A 39 -18.04 0.95 -10.23
C GLU A 39 -17.32 2.26 -9.87
N SER A 40 -17.15 2.55 -8.58
CA SER A 40 -16.54 3.80 -8.10
C SER A 40 -15.01 3.75 -7.98
N ASP A 41 -14.47 2.63 -7.50
CA ASP A 41 -13.05 2.40 -7.23
C ASP A 41 -12.74 0.90 -7.28
N PRO A 42 -12.51 0.34 -8.49
CA PRO A 42 -12.29 -1.10 -8.68
C PRO A 42 -10.94 -1.61 -8.14
N GLU A 43 -10.01 -0.71 -7.77
CA GLU A 43 -8.67 -1.08 -7.29
C GLU A 43 -8.61 -1.21 -5.76
N ASP A 44 -9.70 -0.84 -5.08
CA ASP A 44 -9.83 -0.89 -3.63
C ASP A 44 -9.78 -2.33 -3.09
N SER A 45 -9.06 -2.55 -1.98
CA SER A 45 -9.01 -3.84 -1.31
C SER A 45 -10.32 -4.20 -0.58
N ASP A 46 -11.11 -3.20 -0.17
CA ASP A 46 -12.43 -3.38 0.45
C ASP A 46 -13.37 -4.18 -0.47
N LEU A 47 -13.26 -3.96 -1.78
CA LEU A 47 -14.05 -4.68 -2.79
C LEU A 47 -13.82 -6.19 -2.68
N ASN A 48 -12.56 -6.59 -2.56
CA ASN A 48 -12.18 -7.99 -2.42
C ASN A 48 -12.57 -8.55 -1.04
N ALA A 49 -12.56 -7.71 0.00
CA ALA A 49 -13.04 -8.07 1.33
C ALA A 49 -14.53 -8.46 1.30
N ILE A 50 -15.39 -7.62 0.71
CA ILE A 50 -16.82 -7.88 0.57
C ILE A 50 -17.08 -9.12 -0.29
N PHE A 51 -16.38 -9.28 -1.43
CA PHE A 51 -16.52 -10.49 -2.24
C PHE A 51 -16.05 -11.75 -1.53
N SER A 52 -15.02 -11.67 -0.70
CA SER A 52 -14.59 -12.78 0.14
C SER A 52 -15.67 -13.14 1.17
N ALA A 53 -16.30 -12.15 1.81
CA ALA A 53 -17.41 -12.39 2.73
C ALA A 53 -18.59 -13.09 2.02
N ILE A 54 -18.95 -12.63 0.82
CA ILE A 54 -19.98 -13.26 -0.03
C ILE A 54 -19.60 -14.72 -0.36
N SER A 55 -18.33 -14.99 -0.68
CA SER A 55 -17.86 -16.33 -1.01
C SER A 55 -17.92 -17.28 0.20
N VAL A 56 -17.50 -16.81 1.38
CA VAL A 56 -17.60 -17.55 2.64
C VAL A 56 -19.07 -17.83 2.99
N TYR A 57 -19.94 -16.83 2.90
CA TYR A 57 -21.38 -16.97 3.10
C TYR A 57 -21.97 -18.08 2.20
N LYS A 58 -21.72 -18.01 0.88
CA LYS A 58 -22.21 -19.02 -0.07
C LYS A 58 -21.68 -20.42 0.23
N THR A 59 -20.42 -20.53 0.64
CA THR A 59 -19.79 -21.80 1.00
C THR A 59 -20.46 -22.43 2.22
N LEU A 60 -20.73 -21.64 3.27
CA LEU A 60 -21.40 -22.13 4.48
C LEU A 60 -22.87 -22.48 4.21
N LEU A 61 -23.56 -21.67 3.40
CA LEU A 61 -24.93 -21.94 2.99
C LEU A 61 -25.03 -23.25 2.20
N ALA A 62 -24.10 -23.51 1.27
CA ALA A 62 -24.03 -24.77 0.52
C ALA A 62 -23.74 -26.00 1.41
N GLN A 63 -23.14 -25.80 2.58
CA GLN A 63 -22.96 -26.84 3.61
C GLN A 63 -24.22 -27.06 4.47
N GLY A 64 -25.31 -26.33 4.21
CA GLY A 64 -26.55 -26.42 4.98
C GLY A 64 -26.49 -25.74 6.35
N LYS A 65 -25.53 -24.81 6.56
CA LYS A 65 -25.44 -24.03 7.80
C LYS A 65 -26.40 -22.85 7.76
N ASP A 66 -26.91 -22.49 8.94
CA ASP A 66 -27.66 -21.26 9.14
C ASP A 66 -26.67 -20.09 9.22
N VAL A 67 -26.69 -19.21 8.23
CA VAL A 67 -25.66 -18.20 8.02
C VAL A 67 -26.28 -16.88 7.59
N GLU A 68 -25.76 -15.80 8.15
CA GLU A 68 -26.08 -14.42 7.82
C GLU A 68 -24.82 -13.68 7.37
N ILE A 69 -24.98 -12.57 6.65
CA ILE A 69 -23.85 -11.74 6.18
C ILE A 69 -24.11 -10.28 6.47
N ALA A 70 -23.07 -9.57 6.94
CA ALA A 70 -23.11 -8.12 7.08
C ALA A 70 -21.77 -7.46 6.79
N THR A 71 -21.83 -6.19 6.40
CA THR A 71 -20.66 -5.28 6.35
C THR A 71 -20.93 -4.10 7.28
N ILE A 72 -19.96 -3.76 8.12
CA ILE A 72 -19.99 -2.57 8.97
C ILE A 72 -18.84 -1.64 8.60
N CYS A 73 -19.09 -0.33 8.68
CA CYS A 73 -18.09 0.69 8.34
C CYS A 73 -17.95 1.70 9.47
N GLY A 74 -16.72 2.17 9.70
CA GLY A 74 -16.39 3.09 10.78
C GLY A 74 -16.57 4.57 10.44
N ASP A 75 -15.55 5.38 10.73
CA ASP A 75 -15.49 6.81 10.40
C ASP A 75 -14.10 7.15 9.88
N ILE A 76 -14.04 8.14 8.99
CA ILE A 76 -12.79 8.67 8.43
C ILE A 76 -11.80 9.11 9.51
N ASN A 77 -12.31 9.53 10.68
CA ASN A 77 -11.50 9.77 11.86
C ASN A 77 -11.37 8.45 12.64
N VAL A 78 -10.46 7.61 12.16
CA VAL A 78 -10.09 6.34 12.80
C VAL A 78 -9.70 6.60 14.26
N GLY A 79 -10.05 5.66 15.15
CA GLY A 79 -9.88 5.77 16.60
C GLY A 79 -11.22 5.69 17.32
N ILE A 80 -11.34 6.37 18.47
CA ILE A 80 -12.49 6.22 19.41
C ILE A 80 -13.84 6.39 18.70
N LYS A 81 -13.97 7.39 17.82
CA LYS A 81 -15.23 7.66 17.12
C LYS A 81 -15.62 6.52 16.18
N SER A 82 -14.67 6.05 15.36
CA SER A 82 -14.88 4.92 14.47
C SER A 82 -15.23 3.65 15.27
N ASP A 83 -14.48 3.39 16.34
CA ASP A 83 -14.67 2.24 17.22
C ASP A 83 -16.06 2.24 17.88
N GLU A 84 -16.57 3.41 18.32
CA GLU A 84 -17.93 3.57 18.85
C GLU A 84 -19.02 3.32 17.80
N ILE A 85 -18.82 3.76 16.57
CA ILE A 85 -19.75 3.54 15.46
C ILE A 85 -19.81 2.06 15.13
N LEU A 86 -18.66 1.41 14.97
CA LEU A 86 -18.55 -0.01 14.68
C LEU A 86 -19.18 -0.87 15.78
N ALA A 87 -18.97 -0.52 17.05
CA ALA A 87 -19.62 -1.19 18.17
C ALA A 87 -21.16 -1.12 18.09
N LYS A 88 -21.72 0.07 17.81
CA LYS A 88 -23.18 0.26 17.68
C LYS A 88 -23.74 -0.50 16.49
N GLN A 89 -23.07 -0.44 15.35
CA GLN A 89 -23.47 -1.18 14.16
C GLN A 89 -23.45 -2.68 14.39
N LEU A 90 -22.40 -3.20 15.06
CA LEU A 90 -22.32 -4.62 15.40
C LEU A 90 -23.46 -5.05 16.32
N GLU A 91 -23.80 -4.25 17.33
CA GLU A 91 -24.92 -4.54 18.23
C GLU A 91 -26.27 -4.58 17.47
N GLU A 92 -26.47 -3.68 16.51
CA GLU A 92 -27.63 -3.69 15.62
C GLU A 92 -27.68 -4.94 14.73
N VAL A 93 -26.56 -5.29 14.09
CA VAL A 93 -26.43 -6.47 13.23
C VAL A 93 -26.73 -7.74 14.01
N ILE A 94 -26.15 -7.92 15.20
CA ILE A 94 -26.39 -9.08 16.07
C ILE A 94 -27.87 -9.17 16.44
N LYS A 95 -28.51 -8.04 16.78
CA LYS A 95 -29.92 -8.02 17.16
C LYS A 95 -30.85 -8.45 16.01
N ILE A 96 -30.55 -8.02 14.79
CA ILE A 96 -31.37 -8.32 13.59
C ILE A 96 -31.16 -9.78 13.15
N THR A 97 -29.89 -10.21 13.06
CA THR A 97 -29.51 -11.54 12.57
C THR A 97 -29.67 -12.64 13.60
N LYS A 98 -29.67 -12.29 14.90
CA LYS A 98 -29.62 -13.22 16.03
C LYS A 98 -28.43 -14.17 15.98
N ALA A 99 -27.32 -13.74 15.38
CA ALA A 99 -26.11 -14.53 15.27
C ALA A 99 -25.52 -14.88 16.64
N GLU A 100 -25.06 -16.12 16.78
CA GLU A 100 -24.45 -16.65 18.01
C GLU A 100 -22.91 -16.62 17.93
N ASP A 101 -22.37 -16.69 16.72
CA ASP A 101 -20.94 -16.58 16.44
C ASP A 101 -20.66 -15.79 15.16
N VAL A 102 -19.40 -15.39 14.98
CA VAL A 102 -18.96 -14.61 13.83
C VAL A 102 -17.68 -15.16 13.21
N ILE A 103 -17.66 -15.19 11.88
CA ILE A 103 -16.46 -15.31 11.05
C ILE A 103 -16.12 -13.91 10.54
N LEU A 104 -15.01 -13.37 11.03
CA LEU A 104 -14.58 -12.01 10.68
C LEU A 104 -13.78 -12.02 9.39
N ILE A 105 -14.14 -11.15 8.45
CA ILE A 105 -13.44 -10.89 7.20
C ILE A 105 -12.78 -9.52 7.31
N THR A 106 -11.49 -9.45 6.96
CA THR A 106 -10.67 -8.22 7.04
C THR A 106 -9.65 -8.22 5.91
N ASP A 107 -9.32 -7.06 5.35
CA ASP A 107 -8.32 -6.92 4.28
C ASP A 107 -6.94 -6.42 4.78
N GLY A 108 -6.84 -6.03 6.05
CA GLY A 108 -5.70 -5.27 6.56
C GLY A 108 -5.40 -5.48 8.04
N ALA A 109 -4.19 -5.07 8.45
CA ALA A 109 -3.81 -5.07 9.86
C ALA A 109 -4.51 -3.95 10.65
N GLU A 110 -4.97 -2.89 9.97
CA GLU A 110 -5.67 -1.78 10.63
C GLU A 110 -7.10 -2.13 11.07
N ASP A 111 -7.74 -3.03 10.33
CA ASP A 111 -9.06 -3.55 10.70
C ASP A 111 -8.99 -4.56 11.85
N GLU A 112 -7.87 -5.27 12.03
CA GLU A 112 -7.69 -6.20 13.16
C GLU A 112 -7.74 -5.49 14.53
N TYR A 113 -7.55 -4.16 14.59
CA TYR A 113 -7.79 -3.39 15.82
C TYR A 113 -9.26 -3.43 16.29
N ILE A 114 -10.21 -3.84 15.43
CA ILE A 114 -11.61 -4.07 15.81
C ILE A 114 -11.79 -5.31 16.70
N LEU A 115 -10.82 -6.25 16.70
CA LEU A 115 -10.98 -7.57 17.31
C LEU A 115 -11.49 -7.52 18.77
N PRO A 116 -10.95 -6.68 19.67
CA PRO A 116 -11.44 -6.59 21.04
C PRO A 116 -12.92 -6.14 21.12
N ILE A 117 -13.33 -5.25 20.21
CA ILE A 117 -14.72 -4.75 20.14
C ILE A 117 -15.63 -5.90 19.70
N VAL A 118 -15.28 -6.61 18.64
CA VAL A 118 -16.08 -7.75 18.15
C VAL A 118 -16.15 -8.85 19.21
N GLN A 119 -15.02 -9.25 19.79
CA GLN A 119 -14.94 -10.30 20.82
C GLN A 119 -15.80 -9.99 22.05
N SER A 120 -15.93 -8.72 22.42
CA SER A 120 -16.74 -8.31 23.57
C SER A 120 -18.26 -8.38 23.33
N ARG A 121 -18.72 -8.48 22.08
CA ARG A 121 -20.14 -8.58 21.72
C ARG A 121 -20.56 -9.97 21.25
N ILE A 122 -19.69 -10.67 20.52
CA ILE A 122 -20.00 -11.96 19.90
C ILE A 122 -18.76 -12.86 19.84
N LYS A 123 -18.98 -14.18 19.91
CA LYS A 123 -17.92 -15.18 19.85
C LYS A 123 -17.33 -15.23 18.44
N ILE A 124 -16.03 -14.94 18.31
CA ILE A 124 -15.31 -15.11 17.04
C ILE A 124 -14.93 -16.59 16.88
N THR A 125 -15.41 -17.23 15.81
CA THR A 125 -15.07 -18.62 15.46
C THR A 125 -13.88 -18.69 14.52
N SER A 126 -13.72 -17.71 13.62
CA SER A 126 -12.60 -17.65 12.68
C SER A 126 -12.35 -16.21 12.23
N ILE A 127 -11.11 -15.93 11.82
CA ILE A 127 -10.72 -14.70 11.14
C ILE A 127 -10.19 -15.11 9.77
N HIS A 128 -10.69 -14.46 8.72
CA HIS A 128 -10.29 -14.72 7.34
C HIS A 128 -9.74 -13.44 6.72
N ARG A 129 -8.42 -13.39 6.57
CA ARG A 129 -7.73 -12.24 6.02
C ARG A 129 -7.67 -12.31 4.50
N VAL A 130 -8.12 -11.25 3.86
CA VAL A 130 -8.09 -11.08 2.41
C VAL A 130 -6.86 -10.25 2.06
N SER A 131 -6.16 -10.64 1.00
CA SER A 131 -5.04 -9.85 0.48
C SER A 131 -5.10 -9.87 -1.03
N VAL A 132 -5.06 -8.68 -1.62
CA VAL A 132 -5.09 -8.52 -3.08
C VAL A 132 -3.69 -8.83 -3.64
N LYS A 133 -3.60 -9.85 -4.49
CA LYS A 133 -2.33 -10.21 -5.15
C LYS A 133 -1.96 -9.17 -6.20
N GLN A 134 -1.16 -8.17 -5.83
CA GLN A 134 -0.57 -7.23 -6.78
C GLN A 134 0.73 -7.82 -7.35
N SER A 135 0.71 -8.28 -8.61
CA SER A 135 1.83 -8.99 -9.21
C SER A 135 2.87 -8.10 -9.90
N LYS A 136 2.56 -6.84 -10.23
CA LYS A 136 3.40 -6.02 -11.12
C LYS A 136 4.33 -5.00 -10.44
N HIS A 137 4.06 -4.59 -9.20
CA HIS A 137 4.80 -3.45 -8.64
C HIS A 137 6.29 -3.69 -8.40
N LEU A 138 6.73 -4.92 -8.16
CA LEU A 138 8.17 -5.20 -8.01
C LEU A 138 8.91 -5.16 -9.34
N GLU A 139 8.30 -5.71 -10.40
CA GLU A 139 8.87 -5.71 -11.75
C GLU A 139 8.93 -4.27 -12.30
N ASP A 140 7.85 -3.51 -12.17
CA ASP A 140 7.80 -2.12 -12.64
C ASP A 140 8.75 -1.20 -11.84
N THR A 141 8.89 -1.41 -10.53
CA THR A 141 9.85 -0.64 -9.72
C THR A 141 11.29 -0.96 -10.13
N TYR A 142 11.61 -2.24 -10.34
CA TYR A 142 12.93 -2.67 -10.80
C TYR A 142 13.27 -2.06 -12.17
N TYR A 143 12.37 -2.17 -13.16
CA TYR A 143 12.59 -1.58 -14.49
C TYR A 143 12.63 -0.05 -14.45
N ARG A 144 11.85 0.59 -13.58
CA ARG A 144 11.89 2.05 -13.41
C ARG A 144 13.23 2.50 -12.81
N ILE A 145 13.76 1.80 -11.82
CA ILE A 145 15.09 2.10 -11.25
C ILE A 145 16.17 1.95 -12.31
N LEU A 146 16.18 0.83 -13.05
CA LEU A 146 17.13 0.62 -14.14
C LEU A 146 17.05 1.74 -15.19
N LYS A 147 15.84 2.09 -15.62
CA LYS A 147 15.62 3.17 -16.59
C LYS A 147 16.07 4.55 -16.09
N ILE A 148 15.95 4.81 -14.79
CA ILE A 148 16.47 6.03 -14.15
C ILE A 148 18.01 6.01 -14.16
N LEU A 149 18.63 4.87 -13.89
CA LEU A 149 20.10 4.73 -13.92
C LEU A 149 20.67 4.84 -15.33
N ASP A 150 19.90 4.43 -16.35
CA ASP A 150 20.27 4.55 -17.77
C ASP A 150 20.00 5.95 -18.36
N ASP A 151 19.30 6.83 -17.64
CA ASP A 151 19.04 8.19 -18.11
C ASP A 151 20.33 9.04 -18.11
N GLU A 152 20.68 9.61 -19.27
CA GLU A 152 21.91 10.40 -19.43
C GLU A 152 22.04 11.55 -18.43
N LYS A 153 20.93 12.19 -18.04
CA LYS A 153 20.98 13.29 -17.07
C LYS A 153 21.31 12.75 -15.69
N VAL A 154 20.71 11.62 -15.30
CA VAL A 154 21.01 10.97 -14.02
C VAL A 154 22.46 10.48 -13.98
N GLN A 155 22.93 9.86 -15.06
CA GLN A 155 24.32 9.43 -15.18
C GLN A 155 25.30 10.61 -15.02
N LYS A 156 25.09 11.69 -15.78
CA LYS A 156 25.97 12.86 -15.75
C LYS A 156 25.85 13.64 -14.44
N GLN A 157 24.67 13.68 -13.81
CA GLN A 157 24.42 14.51 -12.63
C GLN A 157 24.75 13.83 -11.30
N PHE A 158 24.52 12.52 -11.20
CA PHE A 158 24.64 11.79 -9.93
C PHE A 158 25.69 10.68 -10.01
N ILE A 159 25.64 9.83 -11.05
CA ILE A 159 26.54 8.66 -11.14
C ILE A 159 27.99 9.11 -11.35
N LEU A 160 28.23 10.08 -12.22
CA LEU A 160 29.59 10.56 -12.54
C LEU A 160 30.32 11.18 -11.33
N PRO A 161 29.73 12.09 -10.53
CA PRO A 161 30.36 12.57 -9.29
C PRO A 161 30.65 11.46 -8.29
N ILE A 162 29.72 10.53 -8.10
CA ILE A 162 29.91 9.38 -7.20
C ILE A 162 31.07 8.52 -7.68
N ALA A 163 31.14 8.23 -8.98
CA ALA A 163 32.23 7.45 -9.57
C ALA A 163 33.59 8.14 -9.38
N LEU A 164 33.68 9.47 -9.56
CA LEU A 164 34.91 10.23 -9.33
C LEU A 164 35.37 10.13 -7.86
N VAL A 165 34.44 10.28 -6.91
CA VAL A 165 34.74 10.13 -5.47
C VAL A 165 35.29 8.74 -5.18
N LEU A 166 34.64 7.69 -5.69
CA LEU A 166 35.05 6.31 -5.47
C LEU A 166 36.43 6.01 -6.09
N ILE A 167 36.70 6.49 -7.30
CA ILE A 167 37.99 6.31 -7.98
C ILE A 167 39.12 7.00 -7.22
N VAL A 168 38.92 8.26 -6.84
CA VAL A 168 39.95 9.03 -6.09
C VAL A 168 40.17 8.40 -4.72
N TRP A 169 39.10 8.02 -4.02
CA TRP A 169 39.23 7.35 -2.73
C TRP A 169 40.01 6.03 -2.85
N ALA A 170 39.62 5.15 -3.79
CA ALA A 170 40.27 3.87 -4.00
C ALA A 170 41.76 4.04 -4.34
N PHE A 171 42.09 5.01 -5.20
CA PHE A 171 43.48 5.31 -5.56
C PHE A 171 44.34 5.68 -4.34
N PHE A 172 43.84 6.56 -3.47
CA PHE A 172 44.58 6.99 -2.27
C PHE A 172 44.66 5.90 -1.19
N VAL A 173 43.65 5.03 -1.08
CA VAL A 173 43.70 3.85 -0.21
C VAL A 173 44.78 2.88 -0.68
N LEU A 174 44.87 2.61 -1.98
CA LEU A 174 45.90 1.72 -2.54
C LEU A 174 47.33 2.24 -2.34
N LEU A 175 47.51 3.57 -2.31
CA LEU A 175 48.80 4.21 -2.04
C LEU A 175 49.15 4.34 -0.55
N GLY A 176 48.25 3.93 0.36
CA GLY A 176 48.43 4.12 1.80
C GLY A 176 48.39 5.58 2.24
N MET A 177 47.87 6.49 1.39
CA MET A 177 47.81 7.94 1.60
C MET A 177 46.39 8.40 1.99
N THR A 178 45.66 7.59 2.75
CA THR A 178 44.24 7.84 3.05
C THR A 178 44.01 9.20 3.75
N SER A 179 44.98 9.69 4.51
CA SER A 179 44.93 11.02 5.15
C SER A 179 44.84 12.18 4.15
N SER A 180 45.36 12.02 2.93
CA SER A 180 45.27 13.00 1.85
C SER A 180 44.04 12.78 0.94
N GLY A 181 43.33 11.66 1.07
CA GLY A 181 42.24 11.26 0.18
C GLY A 181 41.05 12.22 0.19
N LEU A 182 40.69 12.78 1.34
CA LEU A 182 39.60 13.77 1.43
C LEU A 182 39.91 15.06 0.67
N GLY A 183 41.15 15.54 0.75
CA GLY A 183 41.58 16.74 0.02
C GLY A 183 41.55 16.52 -1.50
N ALA A 184 41.97 15.33 -1.94
CA ALA A 184 41.91 14.96 -3.35
C ALA A 184 40.47 14.86 -3.86
N ILE A 185 39.53 14.28 -3.08
CA ILE A 185 38.11 14.23 -3.44
C ILE A 185 37.54 15.64 -3.62
N LEU A 186 37.78 16.54 -2.66
CA LEU A 186 37.28 17.92 -2.73
C LEU A 186 37.83 18.66 -3.93
N LEU A 187 39.12 18.48 -4.24
CA LEU A 187 39.77 19.07 -5.41
C LEU A 187 39.17 18.53 -6.71
N THR A 188 39.00 17.22 -6.84
CA THR A 188 38.42 16.60 -8.03
C THR A 188 36.96 17.02 -8.26
N LEU A 189 36.14 17.04 -7.20
CA LEU A 189 34.76 17.52 -7.28
C LEU A 189 34.69 19.01 -7.62
N GLY A 190 35.56 19.84 -7.02
CA GLY A 190 35.65 21.26 -7.31
C GLY A 190 35.98 21.54 -8.78
N ILE A 191 36.97 20.84 -9.33
CA ILE A 191 37.32 20.94 -10.76
C ILE A 191 36.15 20.49 -11.65
N TYR A 192 35.52 19.37 -11.32
CA TYR A 192 34.36 18.87 -12.06
C TYR A 192 33.20 19.88 -12.09
N LEU A 193 32.87 20.49 -10.95
CA LEU A 193 31.82 21.52 -10.86
C LEU A 193 32.17 22.76 -11.69
N LEU A 194 33.42 23.22 -11.66
CA LEU A 194 33.86 24.35 -12.49
C LEU A 194 33.68 24.06 -13.98
N ILE A 195 34.14 22.90 -14.46
CA ILE A 195 33.99 22.50 -15.87
C ILE A 195 32.51 22.51 -16.28
N ARG A 196 31.63 22.01 -15.41
CA ARG A 196 30.19 21.94 -15.65
C ARG A 196 29.52 23.31 -15.66
N VAL A 197 29.87 24.21 -14.73
CA VAL A 197 29.33 25.58 -14.67
C VAL A 197 29.75 26.39 -15.89
N PHE A 198 31.02 26.30 -16.30
CA PHE A 198 31.55 27.04 -17.45
C PHE A 198 31.17 26.42 -18.81
N ARG A 199 30.50 25.25 -18.82
CA ARG A 199 30.19 24.47 -20.04
C ARG A 199 31.43 24.28 -20.93
N TRP A 200 32.61 24.13 -20.33
CA TRP A 200 33.89 24.07 -21.05
C TRP A 200 33.97 22.88 -22.01
N GLU A 201 33.19 21.84 -21.73
CA GLU A 201 32.89 20.72 -22.61
C GLU A 201 32.49 21.12 -24.05
N ARG A 202 31.72 22.20 -24.24
CA ARG A 202 31.35 22.70 -25.59
C ARG A 202 32.47 23.48 -26.28
N ASN A 203 33.35 24.14 -25.53
CA ASN A 203 34.40 24.98 -26.09
C ASN A 203 35.64 24.14 -26.45
N ILE A 204 35.98 23.13 -25.64
CA ILE A 204 37.07 22.19 -25.92
C ILE A 204 36.74 21.33 -27.15
N SER A 205 35.49 20.89 -27.29
CA SER A 205 35.04 20.13 -28.47
C SER A 205 35.15 20.92 -29.77
N ARG A 206 34.95 22.25 -29.72
CA ARG A 206 35.13 23.14 -30.88
C ARG A 206 36.60 23.36 -31.21
N LEU A 207 37.45 23.59 -30.21
CA LEU A 207 38.90 23.76 -30.40
C LEU A 207 39.58 22.50 -30.95
N ILE A 208 39.19 21.31 -30.50
CA ILE A 208 39.73 20.04 -31.03
C ILE A 208 39.24 19.77 -32.46
N GLY A 209 38.04 20.24 -32.82
CA GLY A 209 37.52 20.17 -34.19
C GLY A 209 38.20 21.13 -35.17
N GLU A 210 38.78 22.23 -34.69
CA GLU A 210 39.52 23.21 -35.51
C GLU A 210 41.00 22.82 -35.73
N ILE A 211 41.53 21.88 -34.96
CA ILE A 211 42.92 21.39 -35.08
C ILE A 211 43.02 20.15 -35.99
N LYS A 212 41.89 19.65 -36.52
CA LYS A 212 41.81 18.49 -37.42
C LYS A 212 41.53 18.93 -38.84
#